data_AF-A0A368TJR3-F1
#
_entry.id   AF-A0A368TJR3-F1
#
_cell.length_a   1.000
_cell.length_b   1.000
_cell.length_c   1.000
_cell.angle_alpha   90.00
_cell.angle_beta   90.00
_cell.angle_gamma   90.00
#
_symmetry.space_group_name_H-M   'P 1'
#
loop_
_entity.id
_entity.type
_entity.pdbx_description
1 polymer ?
#
loop_
_entity_poly.entity_id
_entity_poly.type
_entity_poly.pdbx_seq_one_letter_code
_entity_poly.pdbx_strand_id
1 'polypeptide(L)' 'MDRKGLEAEILRKLARHKYRGDKHTSIDNVSKSFKSHLSKEVTKITKSVIKEGYIIQNNRNAPQFISIK' A
#
# COMPACT_ATOMS: atom_id res chain seq x y z
N MET A 1 1.16 -14.52 -9.34
CA MET A 1 1.15 -13.09 -9.72
C MET A 1 2.59 -12.63 -9.60
N ASP A 2 3.10 -11.93 -10.59
CA ASP A 2 4.46 -11.41 -10.58
C ASP A 2 4.55 -10.13 -9.72
N ARG A 3 5.78 -9.71 -9.39
CA ARG A 3 6.02 -8.53 -8.55
C ARG A 3 5.35 -7.28 -9.13
N LYS A 4 5.51 -7.03 -10.44
CA LYS A 4 4.97 -5.85 -11.11
C LYS A 4 3.44 -5.85 -11.11
N GLY A 5 2.82 -7.02 -11.31
CA GLY A 5 1.38 -7.18 -11.16
C GLY A 5 0.91 -6.80 -9.76
N LEU A 6 1.56 -7.28 -8.70
CA LEU A 6 1.20 -6.97 -7.31
C LEU A 6 1.29 -5.48 -7.01
N GLU A 7 2.37 -4.85 -7.46
CA GLU A 7 2.61 -3.41 -7.30
C GLU A 7 1.52 -2.56 -7.98
N ALA A 8 1.21 -2.87 -9.23
CA ALA A 8 0.15 -2.19 -9.97
C ALA A 8 -1.21 -2.32 -9.28
N GLU A 9 -1.51 -3.50 -8.72
CA GLU A 9 -2.78 -3.73 -8.03
C GLU A 9 -2.84 -3.03 -6.67
N ILE A 10 -1.71 -2.91 -5.94
CA ILE A 10 -1.61 -2.11 -4.72
C ILE A 10 -1.91 -0.64 -5.03
N LEU A 11 -1.24 -0.08 -6.04
CA LEU A 11 -1.46 1.31 -6.46
C LEU A 11 -2.88 1.53 -6.96
N ARG A 12 -3.42 0.60 -7.76
CA ARG A 12 -4.81 0.66 -8.24
C ARG A 12 -5.80 0.64 -7.08
N LYS A 13 -5.60 -0.21 -6.08
CA LYS A 13 -6.44 -0.24 -4.87
C LYS A 13 -6.40 1.12 -4.17
N LEU A 14 -5.20 1.65 -3.92
CA LEU A 14 -5.07 2.93 -3.23
C LEU A 14 -5.75 4.07 -4.01
N ALA A 15 -5.58 4.09 -5.33
CA ALA A 15 -6.19 5.06 -6.23
C ALA A 15 -7.73 4.93 -6.24
N ARG A 16 -8.25 3.70 -6.37
CA ARG A 16 -9.70 3.42 -6.38
C ARG A 16 -10.38 3.90 -5.10
N HIS A 17 -9.72 3.73 -3.95
CA HIS A 17 -10.23 4.21 -2.66
C HIS A 17 -9.89 5.67 -2.36
N LYS A 18 -9.27 6.37 -3.32
CA LYS A 18 -8.88 7.79 -3.25
C LYS A 18 -7.90 8.10 -2.12
N TYR A 19 -7.06 7.14 -1.71
CA TYR A 19 -5.99 7.40 -0.75
C TYR A 19 -4.87 8.20 -1.43
N ARG A 20 -5.00 9.53 -1.41
CA ARG A 20 -4.11 10.53 -2.03
C ARG A 20 -4.02 11.75 -1.12
N GLY A 21 -2.84 12.37 -1.05
CA GLY A 21 -2.61 13.51 -0.16
C GLY A 21 -2.94 13.16 1.29
N ASP A 22 -3.85 13.93 1.90
CA ASP A 22 -4.27 13.81 3.31
C ASP A 22 -5.13 12.57 3.63
N LYS A 23 -5.62 11.86 2.61
CA LYS A 23 -6.41 10.64 2.82
C LYS A 23 -5.51 9.41 2.88
N HIS A 24 -5.39 8.81 4.05
CA HIS A 24 -4.50 7.66 4.28
C HIS A 24 -5.25 6.39 4.71
N THR A 25 -4.57 5.25 4.62
CA THR A 25 -5.01 3.97 5.20
C THR A 25 -3.85 3.26 5.87
N SER A 26 -4.11 2.39 6.86
CA SER A 26 -3.05 1.52 7.40
C SER A 26 -2.53 0.58 6.30
N ILE A 27 -1.22 0.32 6.29
CA ILE A 27 -0.59 -0.71 5.45
C ILE A 27 -1.28 -2.07 5.57
N ASP A 28 -1.79 -2.41 6.76
CA ASP A 28 -2.48 -3.69 7.01
C ASP A 28 -3.83 -3.77 6.26
N ASN A 29 -4.42 -2.63 5.90
CA ASN A 29 -5.64 -2.60 5.09
C ASN A 29 -5.37 -2.82 3.60
N VAL A 30 -4.11 -2.73 3.18
CA VAL A 30 -3.72 -3.02 1.79
C VAL A 30 -3.89 -4.51 1.54
N SER A 31 -3.30 -5.36 2.37
CA SER A 31 -3.29 -6.81 2.22
C SER A 31 -4.67 -7.46 2.39
N LYS A 32 -5.59 -6.85 3.15
CA LYS A 32 -6.96 -7.36 3.37
C LYS A 32 -7.80 -7.54 2.10
N SER A 33 -7.46 -6.86 1.01
CA SER A 33 -8.16 -7.03 -0.27
C SER A 33 -7.51 -8.07 -1.20
N PHE A 34 -6.47 -8.75 -0.74
CA PHE A 34 -5.76 -9.77 -1.51
C PHE A 34 -5.99 -11.15 -0.90
N LYS A 35 -5.68 -12.20 -1.66
CA LYS A 35 -5.72 -13.58 -1.17
C LYS A 35 -4.75 -13.75 0.01
N SER A 36 -5.14 -14.54 1.01
CA SER A 36 -4.37 -14.71 2.25
C SER A 36 -2.90 -15.10 2.04
N HIS A 37 -2.63 -15.99 1.08
CA HIS A 37 -1.26 -16.42 0.74
C HIS A 37 -0.37 -15.30 0.19
N LEU A 38 -0.97 -14.22 -0.35
CA LEU A 38 -0.24 -13.05 -0.87
C LEU A 38 -0.02 -11.98 0.19
N SER A 39 -0.65 -12.08 1.37
CA SER A 39 -0.66 -11.01 2.38
C SER A 39 0.76 -10.54 2.77
N LYS A 40 1.67 -11.50 3.02
CA LYS A 40 3.07 -11.19 3.37
C LYS A 40 3.82 -10.48 2.22
N GLU A 41 3.57 -10.92 0.99
CA GLU A 41 4.21 -10.36 -0.20
C GLU A 41 3.69 -8.95 -0.51
N VAL A 42 2.37 -8.74 -0.39
CA VAL A 42 1.73 -7.42 -0.52
C VAL A 42 2.34 -6.42 0.46
N THR A 43 2.50 -6.80 1.73
CA THR A 43 3.10 -5.92 2.74
C THR A 43 4.57 -5.61 2.40
N LYS A 44 5.33 -6.61 1.93
CA LYS A 44 6.74 -6.43 1.52
C LYS A 44 6.87 -5.47 0.32
N ILE A 45 6.03 -5.65 -0.70
CA ILE A 45 6.02 -4.80 -1.90
C ILE A 45 5.57 -3.39 -1.53
N THR A 46 4.50 -3.24 -0.73
CA THR A 46 4.03 -1.92 -0.27
C THR A 46 5.14 -1.12 0.42
N LYS A 47 5.93 -1.76 1.30
CA LYS A 47 7.10 -1.13 1.93
C LYS A 47 8.19 -0.74 0.94
N SER A 48 8.36 -1.49 -0.15
CA SER A 48 9.33 -1.16 -1.19
C SER A 48 8.87 0.05 -2.01
N VAL A 49 7.58 0.08 -2.37
CA VAL A 49 6.93 1.17 -3.10
C VAL A 49 6.92 2.48 -2.31
N ILE A 50 6.81 2.40 -0.97
CA ILE A 50 7.03 3.56 -0.06
C ILE A 50 8.47 4.08 -0.20
N LYS A 51 9.49 3.20 -0.15
CA LYS A 51 10.90 3.60 -0.30
C LYS A 51 11.20 4.19 -1.68
N GLU A 52 10.54 3.70 -2.70
CA GLU A 52 10.64 4.21 -4.08
C GLU A 52 9.91 5.55 -4.26
N GLY A 53 9.11 5.98 -3.28
CA GLY A 53 8.49 7.31 -3.25
C GLY A 53 7.15 7.43 -3.99
N TYR A 54 6.57 6.32 -4.44
CA TYR A 54 5.23 6.30 -5.05
C TYR A 54 4.10 6.46 -4.01
N ILE A 55 4.39 6.07 -2.77
CA ILE A 55 3.46 6.11 -1.63
C ILE A 55 4.09 6.91 -0.51
N ILE A 56 3.37 7.89 0.02
CA ILE A 56 3.76 8.67 1.20
C ILE A 56 3.35 7.90 2.45
N GLN A 57 4.26 7.77 3.40
CA GLN A 57 3.97 7.27 4.74
C GLN A 57 3.84 8.44 5.71
N ASN A 58 2.70 8.52 6.41
CA ASN A 58 2.50 9.50 7.47
C ASN A 58 2.99 8.92 8.81
N ASN A 59 3.99 9.54 9.42
CA ASN A 59 4.59 9.11 10.68
C ASN A 59 3.94 9.85 11.87
N ARG A 60 2.73 9.45 12.26
CA ARG A 60 2.09 9.91 13.50
C ARG A 60 1.95 8.74 14.47
N ASN A 61 3.04 8.35 15.15
CA ASN A 61 3.09 7.50 16.37
C ASN A 61 2.12 6.29 16.49
N ALA A 62 1.62 5.74 15.39
CA ALA A 62 0.60 4.69 15.30
C ALA A 62 0.66 4.05 13.88
N PRO A 63 -0.21 3.08 13.48
CA PRO A 63 0.05 2.17 12.35
C PRO A 63 0.44 2.88 11.05
N GLN A 64 1.31 2.27 10.24
CA GLN A 64 1.89 2.91 9.05
C GLN A 64 0.80 3.36 8.07
N PHE A 65 0.43 4.64 8.14
CA PHE A 65 -0.60 5.24 7.30
C PHE A 65 0.01 5.63 5.95
N ILE A 66 -0.64 5.22 4.87
CA ILE A 66 -0.13 5.35 3.52
C ILE A 66 -1.14 5.99 2.57
N SER A 67 -0.64 6.80 1.64
CA SER A 67 -1.39 7.36 0.51
C SER A 67 -0.52 7.44 -0.73
N ILE A 68 -1.13 7.46 -1.92
CA ILE A 68 -0.39 7.76 -3.15
C ILE A 68 0.11 9.19 -3.08
N LYS A 69 1.38 9.39 -3.49
CA LYS A 69 2.02 10.70 -3.60
C LYS A 69 1.28 11.64 -4.55
#